data_AF-A0A7K1U3Y9-F1
#
_entry.id   AF-A0A7K1U3Y9-F1
#
_cell.length_a   1.000
_cell.length_b   1.000
_cell.length_c   1.000
_cell.angle_alpha   90.00
_cell.angle_beta   90.00
_cell.angle_gamma   90.00
#
_symmetry.space_group_name_H-M   'P 1'
#
loop_
_entity.id
_entity.type
_entity.pdbx_description
1 polymer ?
#
loop_
_entity_poly.entity_id
_entity_poly.type
_entity_poly.pdbx_seq_one_letter_code
_entity_poly.pdbx_strand_id
1 'polypeptide(L)'
;MNKFIFPLFTMVLICLLGCRKPDNASGPDVCICKLTGIDDQVSDYSVFFEYDSLGRLEYRRASYETRLSPDYKFIYDRRGRLSQYITNGGSYSVGSRFYEWHYLYYDARGRITKDTLFYDGVIGADGPVFDPLMPPGYNRSTIGYEYDSRNRMIRRSMSGNSSIYTYNAQGNLVTNVYGDSLQYDNKVNFNRTDPVLQFINRDYSVNNPAGASSYNAYGLPLEYSYVHGSTAIIIDYMGFYNPVFTYRCK
;
A
#
# COMPACT_ATOMS: atom_id res chain seq x y z
N MET A 1 -57.33 12.78 29.29
CA MET A 1 -56.26 13.34 28.44
C MET A 1 -55.04 12.42 28.55
N ASN A 2 -54.92 11.45 27.65
CA ASN A 2 -53.82 10.48 27.62
C ASN A 2 -52.57 11.12 26.99
N LYS A 3 -51.46 11.17 27.73
CA LYS A 3 -50.14 11.51 27.18
C LYS A 3 -49.40 10.22 26.87
N PHE A 4 -49.34 9.85 25.60
CA PHE A 4 -48.45 8.80 25.09
C PHE A 4 -47.03 9.34 25.07
N ILE A 5 -46.13 8.71 25.83
CA ILE A 5 -44.69 8.93 25.78
C ILE A 5 -44.12 7.90 24.80
N PHE A 6 -43.66 8.36 23.63
CA PHE A 6 -42.90 7.54 22.69
C PHE A 6 -41.42 7.51 23.15
N PRO A 7 -40.81 6.34 23.36
CA PRO A 7 -39.37 6.28 23.59
C PRO A 7 -38.66 6.48 22.25
N LEU A 8 -37.86 7.54 22.16
CA LEU A 8 -36.97 7.80 21.05
C LEU A 8 -35.84 6.77 21.11
N PHE A 9 -35.94 5.70 20.33
CA PHE A 9 -34.85 4.76 20.11
C PHE A 9 -33.77 5.48 19.29
N THR A 10 -32.75 6.02 19.96
CA THR A 10 -31.51 6.45 19.32
C THR A 10 -30.78 5.20 18.82
N MET A 11 -31.07 4.83 17.58
CA MET A 11 -30.30 3.86 16.81
C MET A 11 -28.93 4.49 16.52
N VAL A 12 -27.92 4.11 17.31
CA VAL A 12 -26.52 4.45 17.03
C VAL A 12 -26.13 3.72 15.76
N LEU A 13 -26.21 4.43 14.63
CA LEU A 13 -25.70 3.97 13.35
C LEU A 13 -24.17 4.03 13.44
N ILE A 14 -23.53 2.91 13.77
CA ILE A 14 -22.08 2.74 13.65
C ILE A 14 -21.78 2.79 12.14
N CYS A 15 -21.48 3.99 11.65
CA CYS A 15 -20.93 4.18 10.32
C CYS A 15 -19.55 3.50 10.25
N LEU A 16 -19.52 2.27 9.74
CA LEU A 16 -18.30 1.62 9.24
C LEU A 16 -17.82 2.36 7.99
N LEU A 17 -17.31 3.57 8.17
CA LEU A 17 -16.60 4.32 7.13
C LEU A 17 -15.14 3.92 7.21
N GLY A 18 -14.80 2.85 6.50
CA GLY A 18 -13.41 2.41 6.35
C GLY A 18 -13.25 0.94 6.03
N CYS A 19 -13.91 0.43 4.98
CA CYS A 19 -13.37 -0.65 4.14
C CYS A 19 -14.36 -1.00 3.00
N ARG A 20 -14.00 -0.67 1.76
CA ARG A 20 -14.41 -1.50 0.62
C ARG A 20 -13.12 -1.87 -0.12
N LYS A 21 -12.79 -3.16 -0.12
CA LYS A 21 -13.33 -4.06 -1.15
C LYS A 21 -13.53 -5.52 -0.70
N PRO A 22 -14.70 -6.10 -0.99
CA PRO A 22 -14.79 -7.54 -1.26
C PRO A 22 -15.45 -7.79 -2.63
N ASP A 23 -14.67 -8.22 -3.61
CA ASP A 23 -15.20 -8.80 -4.86
C ASP A 23 -14.65 -10.21 -5.04
N ASN A 24 -15.26 -11.13 -4.29
CA ASN A 24 -15.21 -12.60 -4.31
C ASN A 24 -14.17 -13.38 -3.47
N ALA A 25 -14.77 -14.23 -2.62
CA ALA A 25 -14.36 -15.52 -2.05
C ALA A 25 -13.44 -15.57 -0.81
N SER A 26 -14.11 -15.77 0.34
CA SER A 26 -13.70 -16.60 1.49
C SER A 26 -12.31 -16.33 2.08
N GLY A 27 -12.21 -15.25 2.85
CA GLY A 27 -11.18 -15.07 3.86
C GLY A 27 -11.73 -14.25 5.02
N PRO A 28 -11.23 -14.41 6.25
CA PRO A 28 -11.62 -13.58 7.38
C PRO A 28 -11.41 -12.10 7.05
N ASP A 29 -12.26 -11.24 7.60
CA ASP A 29 -12.28 -9.80 7.32
C ASP A 29 -10.96 -9.14 7.81
N VAL A 30 -9.95 -9.12 6.94
CA VAL A 30 -8.58 -8.65 7.25
C VAL A 30 -8.55 -7.14 7.59
N CYS A 31 -9.67 -6.43 7.39
CA CYS A 31 -9.84 -5.02 7.77
C CYS A 31 -9.78 -4.75 9.28
N ILE A 32 -9.75 -5.79 10.13
CA ILE A 32 -9.65 -5.66 11.58
C ILE A 32 -8.24 -5.37 12.11
N CYS A 33 -7.20 -5.67 11.32
CA CYS A 33 -5.81 -5.46 11.71
C CYS A 33 -5.13 -4.45 10.77
N LYS A 34 -4.27 -3.62 11.34
CA LYS A 34 -3.38 -2.72 10.61
C LYS A 34 -1.93 -3.09 10.90
N LEU A 35 -1.12 -3.29 9.85
CA LEU A 35 0.32 -3.44 9.99
C LEU A 35 0.89 -2.12 10.50
N THR A 36 1.61 -2.11 11.61
CA THR A 36 2.18 -0.88 12.19
C THR A 36 3.71 -0.85 12.13
N GLY A 37 4.35 -2.01 11.97
CA GLY A 37 5.81 -2.07 11.89
C GLY A 37 6.31 -3.36 11.25
N ILE A 38 7.47 -3.26 10.61
CA ILE A 38 8.32 -4.37 10.21
C ILE A 38 9.72 -4.06 10.73
N ASP A 39 10.27 -4.93 11.56
CA ASP A 39 11.59 -4.76 12.17
C ASP A 39 12.54 -5.87 11.70
N ASP A 40 13.67 -5.49 11.11
CA ASP A 40 14.75 -6.42 10.76
C ASP A 40 15.47 -6.82 12.04
N GLN A 41 15.49 -8.11 12.38
CA GLN A 41 16.13 -8.56 13.63
C GLN A 41 17.64 -8.77 13.49
N VAL A 42 18.21 -8.51 12.32
CA VAL A 42 19.64 -8.69 12.02
C VAL A 42 20.34 -7.37 11.74
N SER A 43 19.63 -6.40 11.15
CA SER A 43 20.12 -5.03 10.92
C SER A 43 19.30 -4.01 11.70
N ASP A 44 19.80 -2.79 11.89
CA ASP A 44 19.03 -1.71 12.55
C ASP A 44 17.90 -1.13 11.66
N TYR A 45 17.47 -1.88 10.65
CA TYR A 45 16.53 -1.44 9.64
C TYR A 45 15.08 -1.78 10.03
N SER A 46 14.22 -0.76 10.11
CA SER A 46 12.80 -0.96 10.38
C SER A 46 11.94 -0.03 9.56
N VAL A 47 10.69 -0.43 9.38
CA VAL A 47 9.68 0.35 8.67
C VAL A 47 8.45 0.47 9.53
N PHE A 48 7.96 1.70 9.70
CA PHE A 48 6.79 2.03 10.50
C PHE A 48 5.63 2.48 9.61
N PHE A 49 4.42 2.10 9.98
CA PHE A 49 3.20 2.43 9.25
C PHE A 49 2.26 3.20 10.17
N GLU A 50 1.97 4.44 9.80
CA GLU A 50 1.11 5.34 10.57
C GLU A 50 -0.23 5.49 9.88
N TYR A 51 -1.30 5.56 10.67
CA TYR A 51 -2.66 5.68 10.16
C TYR A 51 -3.33 6.91 10.76
N ASP A 52 -4.12 7.59 9.93
CA ASP A 52 -4.92 8.73 10.39
C ASP A 52 -6.07 8.29 11.31
N SER A 53 -6.83 9.27 11.82
CA SER A 53 -7.98 9.04 12.71
C SER A 53 -9.14 8.27 12.05
N LEU A 54 -9.16 8.18 10.71
CA LEU A 54 -10.11 7.38 9.93
C LEU A 54 -9.56 5.97 9.63
N GLY A 55 -8.36 5.65 10.10
CA GLY A 55 -7.71 4.35 9.89
C GLY A 55 -7.14 4.14 8.49
N ARG A 56 -6.86 5.22 7.75
CA ARG A 56 -6.23 5.17 6.42
C ARG A 56 -4.72 5.31 6.57
N LEU A 57 -3.95 4.55 5.80
CA LEU A 57 -2.48 4.60 5.85
C LEU A 57 -2.01 6.00 5.47
N GLU A 58 -1.38 6.71 6.40
CA GLU A 58 -0.97 8.10 6.24
C GLU A 58 0.52 8.21 5.93
N TYR A 59 1.35 7.40 6.60
CA TYR A 59 2.78 7.34 6.37
C TYR A 59 3.29 5.89 6.33
N ARG A 60 4.34 5.68 5.55
CA ARG A 60 5.29 4.56 5.72
C ARG A 60 6.68 5.16 5.86
N ARG A 61 7.32 4.98 7.01
CA ARG A 61 8.63 5.56 7.30
C ARG A 61 9.69 4.50 7.48
N ALA A 62 10.86 4.70 6.92
CA ALA A 62 12.03 3.85 7.16
C ALA A 62 12.85 4.42 8.33
N SER A 63 13.51 3.55 9.11
CA SER A 63 14.49 3.99 10.12
C SER A 63 15.70 4.68 9.48
N TYR A 64 16.02 4.29 8.25
CA TYR A 64 17.05 4.91 7.41
C TYR A 64 16.46 5.21 6.02
N GLU A 65 16.12 6.49 5.79
CA GLU A 65 15.61 6.95 4.50
C GLU A 65 16.71 6.94 3.44
N THR A 66 16.45 6.25 2.34
CA THR A 66 17.29 6.27 1.14
C THR A 66 16.42 6.30 -0.11
N ARG A 67 17.01 6.49 -1.30
CA ARG A 67 16.27 6.28 -2.56
C ARG A 67 15.74 4.84 -2.73
N LEU A 68 16.39 3.87 -2.11
CA LEU A 68 16.03 2.45 -2.18
C LEU A 68 14.94 2.08 -1.16
N SER A 69 14.87 2.83 -0.07
CA SER A 69 13.80 2.79 0.91
C SER A 69 13.38 4.19 1.35
N PRO A 70 12.53 4.86 0.56
CA PRO A 70 12.11 6.20 0.90
C PRO A 70 10.96 6.17 1.91
N ASP A 71 10.80 7.27 2.64
CA ASP A 71 9.54 7.55 3.33
C ASP A 71 8.43 7.80 2.33
N TYR A 72 7.20 7.41 2.66
CA TYR A 72 5.99 7.65 1.87
C TYR A 72 5.00 8.48 2.68
N LYS A 73 4.47 9.54 2.07
CA LYS A 73 3.27 10.25 2.52
C LYS A 73 2.12 9.93 1.58
N PHE A 74 1.02 9.44 2.14
CA PHE A 74 -0.22 9.14 1.40
C PHE A 74 -1.25 10.26 1.62
N ILE A 75 -1.86 10.72 0.54
CA ILE A 75 -2.80 11.86 0.55
C ILE A 75 -4.12 11.44 -0.10
N TYR A 76 -5.21 11.70 0.60
CA TYR A 76 -6.55 11.24 0.21
C TYR A 76 -7.42 12.39 -0.31
N ASP A 77 -8.26 12.09 -1.31
CA ASP A 77 -9.28 13.03 -1.78
C ASP A 77 -10.43 13.18 -0.77
N ARG A 78 -11.34 14.12 -1.04
CA ARG A 78 -12.55 14.36 -0.23
C ARG A 78 -13.50 13.16 -0.16
N ARG A 79 -13.36 12.17 -1.04
CA ARG A 79 -14.13 10.91 -1.03
C ARG A 79 -13.40 9.80 -0.26
N GLY A 80 -12.24 10.12 0.33
CA GLY A 80 -11.44 9.19 1.12
C GLY A 80 -10.60 8.21 0.28
N ARG A 81 -10.40 8.46 -1.01
CA ARG A 81 -9.59 7.61 -1.90
C ARG A 81 -8.17 8.14 -1.99
N LEU A 82 -7.17 7.26 -2.12
CA LEU A 82 -5.77 7.67 -2.29
C LEU A 82 -5.59 8.50 -3.57
N SER A 83 -5.40 9.80 -3.42
CA SER A 83 -5.27 10.71 -4.56
C SER A 83 -3.82 10.92 -4.99
N GLN A 84 -2.90 10.89 -4.03
CA GLN A 84 -1.49 11.15 -4.26
C GLN A 84 -0.64 10.37 -3.25
N TYR A 85 0.59 10.11 -3.61
CA TYR A 85 1.63 9.78 -2.63
C TYR A 85 2.98 10.34 -3.06
N ILE A 86 3.82 10.62 -2.07
CA ILE A 86 5.09 11.32 -2.26
C ILE A 86 6.18 10.52 -1.56
N THR A 87 7.32 10.34 -2.22
CA THR A 87 8.48 9.67 -1.65
C THR A 87 9.56 10.66 -1.24
N ASN A 88 10.20 10.39 -0.10
CA ASN A 88 11.22 11.22 0.53
C ASN A 88 10.87 12.72 0.62
N GLY A 89 9.69 13.02 1.14
CA GLY A 89 9.24 14.40 1.34
C GLY A 89 9.91 15.14 2.50
N GLY A 90 10.98 14.61 3.12
CA GLY A 90 11.43 15.04 4.45
C GLY A 90 10.27 15.09 5.46
N SER A 91 10.24 16.12 6.30
CA SER A 91 9.11 16.44 7.21
C SER A 91 7.81 16.87 6.49
N TYR A 92 7.67 16.61 5.18
CA TYR A 92 6.57 17.07 4.32
C TYR A 92 6.32 18.57 4.49
N SER A 93 7.37 19.37 4.37
CA SER A 93 7.28 20.82 4.49
C SER A 93 7.47 21.46 3.12
N VAL A 94 6.80 22.59 2.89
CA VAL A 94 7.09 23.41 1.71
C VAL A 94 8.58 23.75 1.70
N GLY A 95 9.24 23.51 0.57
CA GLY A 95 10.70 23.62 0.42
C GLY A 95 11.48 22.31 0.61
N SER A 96 10.86 21.26 1.17
CA SER A 96 11.48 19.92 1.22
C SER A 96 11.54 19.28 -0.16
N ARG A 97 12.54 18.44 -0.41
CA ARG A 97 12.65 17.68 -1.66
C ARG A 97 11.67 16.50 -1.68
N PHE A 98 11.44 15.93 -2.85
CA PHE A 98 10.83 14.62 -3.05
C PHE A 98 11.58 13.87 -4.17
N TYR A 99 11.61 12.53 -4.12
CA TYR A 99 12.12 11.73 -5.24
C TYR A 99 11.03 11.45 -6.25
N GLU A 100 9.84 11.07 -5.78
CA GLU A 100 8.68 10.76 -6.61
C GLU A 100 7.43 11.42 -6.04
N TRP A 101 6.60 12.00 -6.89
CA TRP A 101 5.27 12.50 -6.53
C TRP A 101 4.24 11.98 -7.53
N HIS A 102 3.34 11.16 -7.02
CA HIS A 102 2.32 10.46 -7.80
C HIS A 102 0.95 11.13 -7.68
N TYR A 103 0.25 11.26 -8.79
CA TYR A 103 -1.13 11.72 -8.88
C TYR A 103 -1.99 10.62 -9.50
N LEU A 104 -2.92 10.09 -8.72
CA LEU A 104 -3.67 8.88 -9.05
C LEU A 104 -5.06 9.20 -9.60
N TYR A 105 -5.43 8.48 -10.65
CA TYR A 105 -6.71 8.62 -11.35
C TYR A 105 -7.45 7.31 -11.38
N TYR A 106 -8.77 7.41 -11.32
CA TYR A 106 -9.66 6.29 -11.05
C TYR A 106 -10.64 6.04 -12.20
N ASP A 107 -10.96 4.78 -12.46
CA ASP A 107 -12.11 4.42 -13.30
C ASP A 107 -13.44 4.50 -12.53
N ALA A 108 -14.55 4.23 -13.24
CA ALA A 108 -15.90 4.23 -12.67
C ALA A 108 -16.11 3.15 -11.59
N ARG A 109 -15.25 2.12 -11.53
CA ARG A 109 -15.26 1.08 -10.49
C ARG A 109 -14.38 1.44 -9.30
N GLY A 110 -13.76 2.63 -9.28
CA GLY A 110 -12.90 3.07 -8.21
C GLY A 110 -11.53 2.40 -8.18
N ARG A 111 -11.03 1.91 -9.32
CA ARG A 111 -9.68 1.32 -9.45
C ARG A 111 -8.71 2.37 -9.99
N ILE A 112 -7.48 2.39 -9.48
CA ILE A 112 -6.43 3.31 -9.95
C ILE A 112 -5.97 2.86 -11.34
N THR A 113 -6.35 3.54 -12.41
CA THR A 113 -6.02 3.14 -13.79
C THR A 113 -4.91 3.97 -14.41
N LYS A 114 -4.62 5.13 -13.84
CA LYS A 114 -3.55 6.02 -14.30
C LYS A 114 -2.87 6.68 -13.13
N ASP A 115 -1.56 6.88 -13.27
CA ASP A 115 -0.71 7.62 -12.34
C ASP A 115 0.15 8.60 -13.14
N THR A 116 0.10 9.87 -12.77
CA THR A 116 1.05 10.87 -13.26
C THR A 116 2.13 11.04 -12.20
N LEU A 117 3.33 10.64 -12.57
CA LEU A 117 4.50 10.58 -11.71
C LEU A 117 5.44 11.73 -12.06
N PHE A 118 5.85 12.50 -11.05
CA PHE A 118 6.89 13.50 -11.14
C PHE A 118 8.16 13.06 -10.41
N TYR A 119 9.33 13.32 -10.99
CA TYR A 119 10.62 12.95 -10.41
C TYR A 119 11.42 14.17 -9.96
N ASP A 120 12.18 14.00 -8.88
CA ASP A 120 13.22 14.90 -8.39
C ASP A 120 12.80 16.39 -8.38
N GLY A 121 12.04 16.77 -7.36
CA GLY A 121 11.58 18.15 -7.20
C GLY A 121 11.54 18.62 -5.76
N VAL A 122 10.92 19.79 -5.58
CA VAL A 122 10.68 20.43 -4.30
C VAL A 122 9.18 20.53 -4.06
N ILE A 123 8.75 20.30 -2.83
CA ILE A 123 7.37 20.48 -2.39
C ILE A 123 7.07 21.99 -2.39
N GLY A 124 6.25 22.43 -3.35
CA GLY A 124 5.69 23.77 -3.37
C GLY A 124 4.36 23.85 -2.64
N ALA A 125 3.87 25.08 -2.42
CA ALA A 125 2.58 25.31 -1.79
C ALA A 125 1.40 24.75 -2.61
N ASP A 126 1.52 24.77 -3.94
CA ASP A 126 0.46 24.37 -4.87
C ASP A 126 0.78 23.07 -5.64
N GLY A 127 1.85 22.37 -5.28
CA GLY A 127 2.28 21.15 -5.98
C GLY A 127 3.80 21.07 -6.19
N PRO A 128 4.27 20.19 -7.08
CA PRO A 128 5.70 20.00 -7.29
C PRO A 128 6.32 21.20 -8.02
N VAL A 129 7.47 21.65 -7.53
CA VAL A 129 8.32 22.68 -8.13
C VAL A 129 9.61 22.01 -8.62
N PHE A 130 10.05 22.37 -9.82
CA PHE A 130 11.19 21.73 -10.47
C PHE A 130 12.28 22.74 -10.78
N ASP A 131 13.50 22.24 -10.97
CA ASP A 131 14.62 23.05 -11.45
C ASP A 131 14.26 23.67 -12.83
N PRO A 132 14.32 25.01 -12.98
CA PRO A 132 14.01 25.67 -14.25
C PRO A 132 14.97 25.31 -15.39
N LEU A 133 16.14 24.74 -15.08
CA LEU A 133 17.11 24.26 -16.07
C LEU A 133 16.78 22.85 -16.59
N MET A 134 15.83 22.15 -15.98
CA MET A 134 15.45 20.80 -16.40
C MET A 134 14.67 20.84 -17.73
N PRO A 135 15.02 19.99 -18.73
CA PRO A 135 14.30 19.98 -20.00
C PRO A 135 12.79 19.73 -19.83
N PRO A 136 11.92 20.40 -20.61
CA PRO A 136 10.49 20.22 -20.53
C PRO A 136 10.08 18.74 -20.66
N GLY A 137 9.31 18.24 -19.69
CA GLY A 137 8.78 16.88 -19.68
C GLY A 137 9.73 15.80 -19.16
N TYR A 138 10.99 16.12 -18.86
CA TYR A 138 11.96 15.17 -18.33
C TYR A 138 11.57 14.64 -16.94
N ASN A 139 10.97 15.51 -16.14
CA ASN A 139 10.56 15.27 -14.76
C ASN A 139 9.19 14.60 -14.63
N ARG A 140 8.57 14.12 -15.71
CA ARG A 140 7.20 13.59 -15.66
C ARG A 140 7.03 12.33 -16.49
N SER A 141 6.38 11.34 -15.91
CA SER A 141 5.92 10.12 -16.59
C SER A 141 4.45 9.87 -16.35
N THR A 142 3.85 9.04 -17.20
CA THR A 142 2.50 8.53 -17.01
C THR A 142 2.55 7.01 -16.99
N ILE A 143 1.94 6.43 -15.97
CA ILE A 143 1.82 4.99 -15.78
C ILE A 143 0.36 4.60 -15.97
N GLY A 144 0.11 3.55 -16.75
CA GLY A 144 -1.20 2.92 -16.89
C GLY A 144 -1.27 1.62 -16.09
N TYR A 145 -2.43 1.33 -15.52
CA TYR A 145 -2.70 0.07 -14.81
C TYR A 145 -3.94 -0.62 -15.37
N GLU A 146 -3.84 -1.93 -15.56
CA GLU A 146 -4.95 -2.79 -15.99
C GLU A 146 -5.24 -3.83 -14.91
N TYR A 147 -6.51 -4.25 -14.83
CA TYR A 147 -7.01 -5.14 -13.78
C TYR A 147 -7.83 -6.28 -14.37
N ASP A 148 -7.78 -7.44 -13.72
CA ASP A 148 -8.69 -8.55 -14.03
C ASP A 148 -10.12 -8.33 -13.48
N SER A 149 -10.99 -9.32 -13.70
CA SER A 149 -12.38 -9.32 -13.22
C SER A 149 -12.51 -9.44 -11.69
N ARG A 150 -11.45 -9.87 -10.99
CA ARG A 150 -11.34 -9.91 -9.52
C ARG A 150 -10.69 -8.64 -8.97
N ASN A 151 -10.46 -7.65 -9.83
CA ASN A 151 -9.84 -6.38 -9.52
C ASN A 151 -8.42 -6.47 -8.96
N ARG A 152 -7.63 -7.42 -9.44
CA ARG A 152 -6.19 -7.52 -9.18
C ARG A 152 -5.43 -6.87 -10.33
N MET A 153 -4.35 -6.14 -10.03
CA MET A 153 -3.52 -5.52 -11.07
C MET A 153 -2.86 -6.62 -11.89
N ILE A 154 -3.06 -6.61 -13.21
CA ILE A 154 -2.46 -7.57 -14.16
C ILE A 154 -1.43 -6.92 -15.08
N ARG A 155 -1.39 -5.59 -15.14
CA ARG A 155 -0.41 -4.87 -15.95
C ARG A 155 -0.09 -3.50 -15.38
N ARG A 156 1.20 -3.13 -15.47
CA ARG A 156 1.72 -1.77 -15.28
C ARG A 156 2.47 -1.35 -16.54
N SER A 157 2.12 -0.22 -17.14
CA SER A 157 2.71 0.25 -18.39
C SER A 157 3.30 1.65 -18.23
N MET A 158 4.57 1.85 -18.57
CA MET A 158 5.27 3.14 -18.48
C MET A 158 6.25 3.28 -19.64
N SER A 159 6.14 4.37 -20.41
CA SER A 159 7.08 4.73 -21.48
C SER A 159 7.42 3.59 -22.44
N GLY A 160 6.40 2.85 -22.92
CA GLY A 160 6.55 1.71 -23.83
C GLY A 160 6.90 0.38 -23.17
N ASN A 161 7.34 0.39 -21.90
CA ASN A 161 7.62 -0.81 -21.14
C ASN A 161 6.36 -1.29 -20.39
N SER A 162 6.18 -2.60 -20.27
CA SER A 162 5.07 -3.21 -19.56
C SER A 162 5.57 -4.31 -18.61
N SER A 163 5.11 -4.27 -17.36
CA SER A 163 5.18 -5.40 -16.43
C SER A 163 3.83 -6.11 -16.43
N ILE A 164 3.84 -7.45 -16.52
CA ILE A 164 2.63 -8.29 -16.50
C ILE A 164 2.63 -9.10 -15.20
N TYR A 165 1.48 -9.14 -14.56
CA TYR A 165 1.26 -9.84 -13.29
C TYR A 165 0.21 -10.92 -13.49
N THR A 166 0.61 -12.18 -13.35
CA THR A 166 -0.28 -13.34 -13.48
C THR A 166 -0.54 -13.97 -12.13
N TYR A 167 -1.75 -14.48 -11.92
CA TYR A 167 -2.14 -15.09 -10.66
C TYR A 167 -2.62 -16.52 -10.88
N ASN A 168 -2.23 -17.43 -9.99
CA ASN A 168 -2.66 -18.81 -10.00
C ASN A 168 -4.13 -18.98 -9.56
N ALA A 169 -4.62 -20.22 -9.59
CA ALA A 169 -6.00 -20.56 -9.23
C ALA A 169 -6.33 -20.22 -7.75
N GLN A 170 -5.34 -20.31 -6.86
CA GLN A 170 -5.44 -19.96 -5.44
C GLN A 170 -5.48 -18.45 -5.20
N GLY A 171 -5.21 -17.65 -6.24
CA GLY A 171 -5.29 -16.20 -6.18
C GLY A 171 -3.97 -15.51 -5.90
N ASN A 172 -2.85 -16.23 -5.95
CA ASN A 172 -1.52 -15.73 -5.63
C ASN A 172 -0.71 -15.41 -6.90
N LEU A 173 0.13 -14.39 -6.82
CA LEU A 173 0.97 -13.93 -7.92
C LEU A 173 1.99 -15.03 -8.29
N VAL A 174 2.11 -15.39 -9.56
CA VAL A 174 3.00 -16.48 -10.02
C VAL A 174 4.47 -16.08 -9.91
N THR A 175 4.79 -14.85 -10.30
CA THR A 175 6.15 -14.29 -10.22
C THR A 175 6.12 -12.91 -9.58
N ASN A 176 7.12 -12.58 -8.76
CA ASN A 176 7.28 -11.23 -8.20
C ASN A 176 7.52 -10.17 -9.31
N VAL A 177 7.71 -8.91 -8.89
CA VAL A 177 8.03 -7.79 -9.79
C VAL A 177 9.37 -7.94 -10.53
N TYR A 178 10.24 -8.86 -10.10
CA TYR A 178 11.54 -9.17 -10.69
C TYR A 178 11.53 -10.40 -11.62
N GLY A 179 10.41 -11.13 -11.68
CA GLY A 179 10.25 -12.34 -12.50
C GLY A 179 10.55 -13.66 -11.78
N ASP A 180 10.85 -13.64 -10.48
CA ASP A 180 11.13 -14.86 -9.72
C ASP A 180 9.85 -15.57 -9.32
N SER A 181 9.85 -16.91 -9.41
CA SER A 181 8.75 -17.73 -8.93
C SER A 181 8.59 -17.65 -7.42
N LEU A 182 7.34 -17.54 -6.96
CA LEU A 182 7.02 -17.42 -5.54
C LEU A 182 6.40 -18.73 -5.01
N GLN A 183 6.86 -19.16 -3.82
CA GLN A 183 6.17 -20.16 -3.02
C GLN A 183 5.27 -19.47 -2.01
N TYR A 184 4.10 -20.05 -1.75
CA TYR A 184 3.09 -19.45 -0.87
C TYR A 184 2.73 -20.39 0.26
N ASP A 185 2.43 -19.80 1.41
CA ASP A 185 1.71 -20.47 2.48
C ASP A 185 0.19 -20.56 2.18
N ASN A 186 -0.58 -20.95 3.18
CA ASN A 186 -2.04 -20.95 3.15
C ASN A 186 -2.66 -19.93 4.12
N LYS A 187 -1.90 -18.92 4.54
CA LYS A 187 -2.27 -17.91 5.54
C LYS A 187 -2.56 -16.58 4.86
N VAL A 188 -3.05 -15.59 5.59
CA VAL A 188 -3.52 -14.34 4.99
C VAL A 188 -2.32 -13.46 4.63
N ASN A 189 -2.25 -12.99 3.38
CA ASN A 189 -1.22 -12.03 2.97
C ASN A 189 -1.37 -10.71 3.74
N PHE A 190 -0.29 -10.24 4.39
CA PHE A 190 -0.30 -8.98 5.15
C PHE A 190 -0.66 -7.75 4.28
N ASN A 191 -0.40 -7.77 2.97
CA ASN A 191 -0.81 -6.72 2.03
C ASN A 191 -2.33 -6.50 2.05
N ARG A 192 -3.12 -7.50 2.45
CA ARG A 192 -4.57 -7.41 2.57
C ARG A 192 -5.06 -6.60 3.77
N THR A 193 -4.17 -6.15 4.66
CA THR A 193 -4.51 -5.25 5.78
C THR A 193 -4.83 -3.82 5.32
N ASP A 194 -4.38 -3.44 4.12
CA ASP A 194 -4.70 -2.15 3.53
C ASP A 194 -4.62 -2.17 1.99
N PRO A 195 -5.65 -1.68 1.26
CA PRO A 195 -5.60 -1.63 -0.21
C PRO A 195 -4.46 -0.76 -0.75
N VAL A 196 -3.95 0.22 0.02
CA VAL A 196 -2.77 0.99 -0.37
C VAL A 196 -1.55 0.08 -0.46
N LEU A 197 -1.36 -0.84 0.50
CA LEU A 197 -0.25 -1.80 0.50
C LEU A 197 -0.30 -2.71 -0.73
N GLN A 198 -1.47 -3.25 -1.08
CA GLN A 198 -1.62 -4.05 -2.30
C GLN A 198 -1.23 -3.26 -3.56
N PHE A 199 -1.63 -1.99 -3.64
CA PHE A 199 -1.31 -1.14 -4.77
C PHE A 199 0.18 -0.80 -4.85
N ILE A 200 0.79 -0.36 -3.74
CA ILE A 200 2.20 0.03 -3.73
C ILE A 200 3.14 -1.18 -3.76
N ASN A 201 2.71 -2.37 -3.34
CA ASN A 201 3.53 -3.58 -3.44
C ASN A 201 3.29 -4.36 -4.73
N ARG A 202 2.24 -3.98 -5.48
CA ARG A 202 1.82 -4.64 -6.73
C ARG A 202 1.57 -6.13 -6.51
N ASP A 203 1.14 -6.46 -5.30
CA ASP A 203 0.85 -7.81 -4.84
C ASP A 203 -0.57 -7.85 -4.27
N TYR A 204 -1.44 -8.54 -5.01
CA TYR A 204 -2.84 -8.78 -4.65
C TYR A 204 -3.06 -10.24 -4.23
N SER A 205 -2.00 -10.95 -3.85
CA SER A 205 -2.05 -12.35 -3.45
C SER A 205 -2.95 -12.58 -2.24
N VAL A 206 -3.56 -13.76 -2.20
CA VAL A 206 -4.37 -14.21 -1.06
C VAL A 206 -3.47 -14.62 0.10
N ASN A 207 -2.35 -15.25 -0.22
CA ASN A 207 -1.42 -15.85 0.73
C ASN A 207 -0.07 -15.16 0.78
N ASN A 208 0.71 -15.39 1.83
CA ASN A 208 2.01 -14.76 1.95
C ASN A 208 3.05 -15.47 1.07
N PRO A 209 3.94 -14.71 0.38
CA PRO A 209 5.12 -15.29 -0.25
C PRO A 209 6.10 -15.81 0.81
N ALA A 210 6.89 -16.83 0.47
CA ALA A 210 7.91 -17.51 1.28
C ALA A 210 7.42 -18.28 2.52
N GLY A 211 6.22 -17.96 3.03
CA GLY A 211 5.65 -18.53 4.25
C GLY A 211 6.32 -18.03 5.52
N ALA A 212 5.54 -17.46 6.43
CA ALA A 212 6.01 -17.00 7.73
C ALA A 212 6.24 -18.17 8.70
N SER A 213 7.18 -18.00 9.63
CA SER A 213 7.50 -18.96 10.70
C SER A 213 6.46 -18.94 11.81
N SER A 214 5.75 -17.83 11.99
CA SER A 214 4.70 -17.69 13.00
C SER A 214 3.60 -16.73 12.54
N TYR A 215 2.40 -16.85 13.14
CA TYR A 215 1.22 -16.07 12.79
C TYR A 215 0.43 -15.69 14.04
N ASN A 216 -0.27 -14.57 13.97
CA ASN A 216 -1.23 -14.19 15.01
C ASN A 216 -2.55 -14.96 14.88
N ALA A 217 -3.49 -14.73 15.80
CA ALA A 217 -4.81 -15.38 15.81
C ALA A 217 -5.67 -15.13 14.54
N TYR A 218 -5.36 -14.08 13.78
CA TYR A 218 -6.03 -13.74 12.52
C TYR A 218 -5.35 -14.34 11.28
N GLY A 219 -4.27 -15.10 11.46
CA GLY A 219 -3.51 -15.71 10.38
C GLY A 219 -2.63 -14.72 9.61
N LEU A 220 -2.30 -13.57 10.21
CA LEU A 220 -1.32 -12.63 9.67
C LEU A 220 0.09 -13.02 10.12
N PRO A 221 1.11 -12.89 9.25
CA PRO A 221 2.48 -13.32 9.55
C PRO A 221 3.08 -12.44 10.65
N LEU A 222 3.72 -13.04 11.65
CA LEU A 222 4.44 -12.33 12.70
C LEU A 222 5.95 -12.32 12.43
N GLU A 223 6.50 -13.36 11.82
CA GLU A 223 7.93 -13.50 11.62
C GLU A 223 8.21 -14.28 10.33
N TYR A 224 9.30 -13.94 9.63
CA TYR A 224 9.82 -14.76 8.53
C TYR A 224 11.23 -15.22 8.83
N SER A 225 11.59 -16.40 8.35
CA SER A 225 12.98 -16.85 8.30
C SER A 225 13.61 -16.35 7.01
N TYR A 226 14.54 -15.41 7.12
CA TYR A 226 15.44 -14.90 6.06
C TYR A 226 14.79 -14.54 4.71
N VAL A 227 14.68 -13.23 4.41
CA VAL A 227 14.00 -12.72 3.21
C VAL A 227 14.92 -11.77 2.42
N HIS A 228 15.79 -12.32 1.57
CA HIS A 228 16.73 -11.50 0.81
C HIS A 228 16.14 -10.97 -0.50
N GLY A 229 16.32 -9.66 -0.76
CA GLY A 229 16.37 -8.95 -2.06
C GLY A 229 15.34 -9.27 -3.15
N SER A 230 15.30 -10.51 -3.64
CA SER A 230 14.33 -10.97 -4.65
C SER A 230 12.98 -11.33 -4.05
N THR A 231 12.90 -11.80 -2.80
CA THR A 231 11.62 -12.09 -2.14
C THR A 231 11.03 -10.86 -1.42
N ALA A 232 11.24 -9.66 -1.97
CA ALA A 232 10.82 -8.40 -1.36
C ALA A 232 9.31 -8.45 -1.00
N ILE A 233 9.04 -8.61 0.30
CA ILE A 233 7.69 -8.73 0.85
C ILE A 233 6.94 -7.39 0.71
N ILE A 234 7.68 -6.27 0.73
CA ILE A 234 7.23 -4.92 0.39
C ILE A 234 8.09 -4.33 -0.73
N ILE A 235 7.62 -3.28 -1.43
CA ILE A 235 8.46 -2.53 -2.39
C ILE A 235 9.48 -1.70 -1.61
N ASP A 236 10.60 -2.36 -1.38
CA ASP A 236 11.80 -1.86 -0.77
C ASP A 236 12.98 -2.63 -1.37
N TYR A 237 13.96 -1.91 -1.89
CA TYR A 237 15.13 -2.53 -2.50
C TYR A 237 16.17 -2.95 -1.46
N MET A 238 16.04 -2.52 -0.19
CA MET A 238 16.99 -2.87 0.87
C MET A 238 16.81 -4.30 1.41
N GLY A 239 15.62 -4.90 1.24
CA GLY A 239 15.32 -6.24 1.76
C GLY A 239 15.21 -6.30 3.30
N PHE A 240 14.91 -7.47 3.85
CA PHE A 240 14.83 -7.69 5.30
C PHE A 240 15.43 -9.04 5.71
N TYR A 241 16.19 -9.05 6.78
CA TYR A 241 16.72 -10.27 7.36
C TYR A 241 15.92 -10.64 8.61
N ASN A 242 15.21 -11.77 8.57
CA ASN A 242 14.33 -12.21 9.65
C ASN A 242 13.32 -11.15 10.13
N PRO A 243 12.48 -10.59 9.23
CA PRO A 243 11.59 -9.50 9.61
C PRO A 243 10.52 -9.95 10.62
N VAL A 244 10.30 -9.12 11.63
CA VAL A 244 9.22 -9.24 12.63
C VAL A 244 8.15 -8.20 12.35
N PHE A 245 6.90 -8.65 12.25
CA PHE A 245 5.75 -7.84 11.89
C PHE A 245 4.93 -7.52 13.13
N THR A 246 4.61 -6.24 13.32
CA THR A 246 3.75 -5.76 14.41
C THR A 246 2.44 -5.26 13.85
N TYR A 247 1.33 -5.62 14.49
CA TYR A 247 -0.01 -5.20 14.10
C TYR A 247 -0.77 -4.56 15.24
N ARG A 248 -1.70 -3.67 14.89
CA ARG A 248 -2.78 -3.21 15.75
C ARG A 248 -4.10 -3.80 15.26
N CYS A 249 -4.67 -4.73 16.01
CA CYS A 249 -5.93 -5.40 15.71
C CYS A 249 -7.05 -4.95 16.66
N LYS A 250 -8.30 -5.04 16.20
CA LYS A 250 -9.52 -4.78 16.99
C LYS A 250 -10.13 -6.07 17.52
#